data_AF-A0A3D4QRS4-F1
#
_entry.id   AF-A0A3D4QRS4-F1
#
_cell.length_a   1.000
_cell.length_b   1.000
_cell.length_c   1.000
_cell.angle_alpha   90.00
_cell.angle_beta   90.00
_cell.angle_gamma   90.00
#
_symmetry.space_group_name_H-M   'P 1'
#
loop_
_entity.id
_entity.type
_entity.pdbx_description
1 polymer ?
#
loop_
_entity_poly.entity_id
_entity_poly.type
_entity_poly.pdbx_seq_one_letter_code
_entity_poly.pdbx_strand_id
1 'polypeptide(L)' 'MQGLKITKRYKEVFSIRDIVGIILGSFILAVAIQWVLVPANLLTGGVGGIAIILKFLSGVDLWIWYLFLNIPIFIAGYK' A
#
# COMPACT_ATOMS: atom_id res chain seq x y z
N MET A 1 -5.14 -43.32 -15.08
CA MET A 1 -5.02 -42.68 -13.75
C MET A 1 -3.56 -42.68 -13.33
N GLN A 2 -2.79 -41.62 -13.59
CA GLN A 2 -1.48 -41.41 -12.95
C GLN A 2 -1.38 -39.94 -12.56
N GLY A 3 -1.16 -39.73 -11.26
CA GLY A 3 -1.44 -38.49 -10.56
C GLY A 3 -0.48 -37.36 -10.89
N LEU A 4 -1.05 -36.17 -11.01
CA LEU A 4 -0.38 -34.88 -10.95
C LEU A 4 0.48 -34.76 -9.68
N LYS A 5 1.79 -34.87 -9.83
CA LYS A 5 2.76 -34.43 -8.82
C LYS A 5 3.10 -32.95 -9.07
N ILE A 6 2.35 -32.03 -8.48
CA ILE A 6 2.72 -30.62 -8.39
C ILE A 6 2.75 -30.23 -6.91
N THR A 7 3.94 -30.31 -6.30
CA THR A 7 4.22 -29.68 -4.99
C THR A 7 5.58 -28.99 -5.04
N LYS A 8 5.74 -28.03 -5.97
CA LYS A 8 6.81 -27.03 -5.82
C LYS A 8 6.39 -26.04 -4.75
N ARG A 9 6.84 -26.30 -3.52
CA ARG A 9 6.73 -25.38 -2.40
C ARG A 9 7.66 -24.19 -2.69
N TYR A 10 7.10 -23.08 -3.16
CA TYR A 10 7.83 -21.81 -3.28
C TYR A 10 8.32 -21.44 -1.88
N LYS A 11 9.61 -21.71 -1.64
CA LYS A 11 10.29 -21.27 -0.43
C LYS A 11 10.69 -19.83 -0.74
N GLU A 12 9.81 -18.88 -0.44
CA GLU A 12 10.18 -17.46 -0.50
C GLU A 12 11.20 -17.21 0.61
N VAL A 13 12.47 -17.34 0.26
CA VAL A 13 13.57 -16.96 1.13
C VAL A 13 13.73 -15.46 0.94
N PHE A 14 12.96 -14.68 1.70
CA PHE A 14 13.11 -13.22 1.72
C PHE A 14 14.57 -12.88 2.03
N SER A 15 15.27 -12.27 1.07
CA SER A 15 16.64 -11.83 1.26
C SER A 15 16.63 -10.50 2.02
N ILE A 16 17.63 -10.28 2.88
CA ILE A 16 17.80 -9.01 3.59
C ILE A 16 17.87 -7.83 2.61
N ARG A 17 18.44 -8.05 1.40
CA ARG A 17 18.49 -7.04 0.34
C ARG A 17 17.09 -6.61 -0.12
N ASP A 18 16.15 -7.54 -0.20
CA ASP A 18 14.78 -7.27 -0.64
C ASP A 18 14.05 -6.43 0.40
N ILE A 19 14.20 -6.79 1.68
CA ILE A 19 13.61 -6.06 2.80
C ILE A 19 14.13 -4.62 2.83
N VAL A 20 15.45 -4.43 2.70
CA VAL A 20 16.06 -3.09 2.65
C VAL A 20 15.55 -2.30 1.45
N GLY A 21 15.43 -2.94 0.28
CA GLY A 21 14.88 -2.32 -0.92
C GLY A 21 13.43 -1.86 -0.75
N ILE A 22 12.59 -2.70 -0.13
CA ILE A 22 11.19 -2.38 0.17
C ILE A 22 11.12 -1.20 1.14
N ILE A 23 11.88 -1.23 2.25
CA ILE A 23 11.89 -0.16 3.25
C ILE A 23 12.29 1.17 2.61
N LEU A 24 13.38 1.18 1.83
CA LEU A 24 13.86 2.39 1.17
C LEU A 24 12.85 2.91 0.14
N GLY A 25 12.29 2.03 -0.69
CA GLY A 25 11.28 2.41 -1.67
C GLY A 25 10.02 2.98 -1.01
N SER A 26 9.52 2.31 0.03
CA SER A 26 8.37 2.77 0.81
C SER A 26 8.63 4.12 1.50
N PHE A 27 9.85 4.33 2.00
CA PHE A 27 10.23 5.60 2.61
C PHE A 27 10.24 6.74 1.60
N ILE A 28 10.85 6.54 0.42
CA ILE A 28 10.86 7.52 -0.67
C ILE A 28 9.42 7.86 -1.11
N LEU A 29 8.56 6.85 -1.23
CA LEU A 29 7.15 7.04 -1.56
C LEU A 29 6.43 7.87 -0.50
N ALA A 30 6.64 7.57 0.78
CA ALA A 30 6.03 8.31 1.89
C ALA A 30 6.45 9.79 1.88
N VAL A 31 7.75 10.06 1.66
CA VAL A 31 8.27 11.44 1.54
C VAL A 31 7.65 12.14 0.33
N ALA A 32 7.59 11.49 -0.83
CA ALA A 32 6.97 12.07 -2.03
C ALA A 32 5.50 12.44 -1.79
N ILE A 33 4.73 11.55 -1.14
CA ILE A 33 3.32 11.84 -0.83
C ILE A 33 3.23 13.04 0.13
N GLN A 34 3.99 13.02 1.21
CA GLN A 34 3.81 14.00 2.28
C GLN A 34 4.38 15.39 1.94
N TRP A 35 5.46 15.45 1.17
CA TRP A 35 6.15 16.70 0.85
C TRP A 35 5.85 17.24 -0.56
N VAL A 36 5.37 16.40 -1.47
CA VAL A 36 5.01 16.85 -2.82
C VAL A 36 3.49 16.85 -2.98
N LEU A 37 2.84 15.68 -2.86
CA LEU A 37 1.43 15.56 -3.21
C LEU A 37 0.51 16.31 -2.26
N VAL A 38 0.71 16.16 -0.95
CA VAL A 38 -0.11 16.80 0.07
C VAL A 38 -0.03 18.33 -0.01
N PRO A 39 1.13 19.01 -0.01
CA PRO A 39 1.16 20.46 -0.11
C PRO A 39 0.75 20.98 -1.49
N ALA A 40 1.00 20.23 -2.57
CA ALA A 40 0.55 20.61 -3.91
C ALA A 40 -0.96 20.35 -4.14
N ASN A 41 -1.69 19.81 -3.15
CA ASN A 41 -3.08 19.36 -3.28
C ASN A 41 -3.28 18.42 -4.50
N LEU A 42 -2.25 17.65 -4.85
CA LEU A 42 -2.27 16.74 -5.99
C LEU A 42 -2.86 15.40 -5.55
N LEU A 43 -3.88 14.98 -6.29
CA LEU A 43 -4.60 13.74 -6.05
C LEU A 43 -3.91 12.60 -6.81
N THR A 44 -3.73 11.46 -6.15
CA THR A 44 -3.42 10.20 -6.84
C THR A 44 -4.72 9.53 -7.31
N GLY A 45 -4.63 8.58 -8.23
CA GLY A 45 -5.74 7.68 -8.51
C GLY A 45 -6.04 6.73 -7.34
N GLY A 46 -7.29 6.23 -7.28
CA GLY A 46 -7.72 5.19 -6.35
C GLY A 46 -7.91 5.64 -4.89
N VAL A 47 -7.69 4.70 -3.96
CA VAL A 47 -7.94 4.86 -2.52
C VAL A 47 -7.07 5.95 -1.88
N GLY A 48 -5.83 6.09 -2.35
CA GLY A 48 -4.90 7.14 -1.88
C GLY A 48 -5.41 8.55 -2.16
N GLY A 49 -6.03 8.77 -3.32
CA GLY A 49 -6.62 10.07 -3.66
C GLY A 49 -7.81 10.40 -2.75
N ILE A 50 -8.67 9.42 -2.47
CA ILE A 50 -9.80 9.59 -1.55
C ILE A 50 -9.30 9.91 -0.13
N ALA A 51 -8.24 9.24 0.33
CA ALA A 51 -7.63 9.53 1.62
C ALA A 51 -7.08 10.97 1.71
N ILE A 52 -6.48 11.48 0.62
CA ILE A 52 -5.99 12.87 0.54
C ILE A 52 -7.17 13.86 0.63
N ILE A 53 -8.27 13.63 -0.09
CA ILE A 53 -9.48 14.47 -0.01
C ILE A 53 -9.99 14.50 1.42
N LEU A 54 -10.16 13.32 2.05
CA LEU A 54 -10.69 13.23 3.41
C LEU A 54 -9.77 13.89 4.43
N LYS A 55 -8.45 13.81 4.25
CA LYS A 55 -7.48 14.58 5.06
C LYS A 55 -7.75 16.09 4.98
N PHE A 56 -7.99 16.63 3.80
CA PHE A 56 -8.27 18.06 3.66
C PHE A 56 -9.61 18.47 4.28
N LEU A 57 -10.63 17.60 4.20
CA LEU A 57 -11.96 17.90 4.76
C LEU A 57 -12.03 17.75 6.29
N SER A 58 -11.32 16.77 6.85
CA SER A 58 -11.42 16.41 8.27
C SER A 58 -10.27 16.93 9.14
N GLY A 59 -9.16 17.34 8.52
CA GLY A 59 -7.93 17.72 9.23
C GLY A 59 -7.17 16.54 9.87
N VAL A 60 -7.66 15.31 9.70
CA VAL A 60 -7.03 14.10 10.24
C VAL A 60 -5.89 13.62 9.33
N ASP A 61 -4.85 13.04 9.91
CA ASP A 61 -3.68 12.58 9.18
C ASP A 61 -4.00 11.58 8.06
N LEU A 62 -3.21 11.65 6.99
CA LEU A 62 -3.40 10.85 5.78
C LEU A 62 -3.41 9.34 6.08
N TRP A 63 -2.49 8.90 6.94
CA TRP A 63 -2.31 7.48 7.22
C TRP A 63 -3.56 6.85 7.85
N ILE A 64 -4.34 7.61 8.63
CA ILE A 64 -5.56 7.14 9.28
C ILE A 64 -6.62 6.85 8.22
N TRP A 65 -6.87 7.81 7.33
CA TRP A 65 -7.80 7.63 6.23
C TRP A 65 -7.37 6.53 5.28
N TYR A 66 -6.08 6.45 4.98
CA TYR A 66 -5.53 5.42 4.10
C TYR A 66 -5.76 4.02 4.69
N LEU A 67 -5.52 3.83 5.99
CA LEU A 67 -5.70 2.55 6.68
C LEU A 67 -7.19 2.21 6.79
N PHE A 68 -8.02 3.18 7.18
CA PHE A 68 -9.47 3.00 7.33
C PHE A 68 -10.16 2.62 6.00
N LEU A 69 -9.76 3.24 4.89
CA LEU A 69 -10.30 2.90 3.57
C LEU A 69 -9.76 1.57 3.04
N ASN A 70 -8.51 1.20 3.36
CA ASN A 70 -7.96 -0.06 2.90
C ASN A 70 -8.53 -1.29 3.62
N ILE A 71 -8.90 -1.20 4.90
CA ILE A 71 -9.51 -2.34 5.64
C ILE A 71 -10.74 -2.93 4.91
N PRO A 72 -11.79 -2.16 4.59
CA PRO A 72 -12.97 -2.71 3.92
C PRO A 72 -12.66 -3.19 2.50
N ILE A 73 -11.76 -2.52 1.79
CA ILE A 73 -11.33 -2.93 0.44
C ILE A 73 -10.57 -4.26 0.50
N PHE A 74 -9.72 -4.45 1.50
CA PHE A 74 -9.00 -5.70 1.74
C PHE A 74 -9.97 -6.85 2.04
N ILE A 75 -10.99 -6.60 2.87
CA ILE A 75 -12.05 -7.57 3.15
C ILE A 75 -12.85 -7.90 1.87
N ALA A 76 -13.20 -6.88 1.08
CA ALA A 76 -13.93 -7.07 -0.18
C ALA A 76 -13.11 -7.84 -1.21
N GLY A 77 -11.80 -7.60 -1.30
CA GLY A 77 -10.89 -8.27 -2.23
C GLY A 77 -10.45 -9.68 -1.80
N TYR A 78 -10.73 -10.08 -0.56
CA TYR A 78 -10.48 -11.45 -0.09
C TYR A 78 -11.54 -12.46 -0.60
N LYS A 79 -12.68 -11.96 -1.09
CA LYS A 79 -13.75 -12.76 -1.72
C LYS A 79 -13.61 -12.77 -3.23
#